data_AF-A0A9D6IB95-F1
#
_entry.id   AF-A0A9D6IB95-F1
#
_cell.length_a   1.000
_cell.length_b   1.000
_cell.length_c   1.000
_cell.angle_alpha   90.00
_cell.angle_beta   90.00
_cell.angle_gamma   90.00
#
_symmetry.space_group_name_H-M   'P 1'
#
loop_
_entity.id
_entity.type
_entity.pdbx_description
1 polymer ?
#
loop_
_entity_poly.entity_id
_entity_poly.type
_entity_poly.pdbx_seq_one_letter_code
_entity_poly.pdbx_strand_id
1 'polypeptide(L)'
;MRCPYCEIDGPRRQIHRHLVDCHGDTVKTEANEAEGAMAYLIVCPECRGEIRQPVKPRWRDPGFLREFEQEIRLVAFDLLLYHLEDAHARPKEA
;
A
#
# COMPACT_ATOMS: atom_id res chain seq x y z
N MET A 1 -11.30 -10.67 7.19
CA MET A 1 -11.18 -10.24 5.78
C MET A 1 -10.26 -11.21 5.05
N ARG A 2 -10.42 -11.33 3.72
CA ARG A 2 -9.56 -12.18 2.90
C ARG A 2 -8.45 -11.34 2.27
N CYS A 3 -7.25 -11.89 2.15
CA CYS A 3 -6.19 -11.27 1.38
C CYS A 3 -6.63 -11.16 -0.09
N PRO A 4 -6.39 -10.03 -0.76
CA PRO A 4 -6.80 -9.84 -2.15
C PRO A 4 -5.79 -10.42 -3.16
N TYR A 5 -4.59 -10.83 -2.70
CA TYR A 5 -3.56 -11.45 -3.56
C TYR A 5 -3.40 -12.96 -3.34
N CYS A 6 -3.92 -13.49 -2.23
CA CYS A 6 -3.81 -14.89 -1.87
C CYS A 6 -5.06 -15.38 -1.14
N GLU A 7 -5.10 -16.66 -0.78
CA GLU A 7 -6.31 -17.25 -0.20
C GLU A 7 -6.42 -17.11 1.32
N ILE A 8 -5.45 -16.47 1.98
CA ILE A 8 -5.43 -16.33 3.44
C ILE A 8 -6.59 -15.46 3.93
N ASP A 9 -7.32 -15.95 4.90
CA ASP A 9 -8.32 -15.19 5.65
C ASP A 9 -7.87 -14.95 7.10
N GLY A 10 -8.31 -13.84 7.68
CA GLY A 10 -7.97 -13.50 9.05
C GLY A 10 -8.39 -12.09 9.47
N PRO A 11 -8.05 -11.68 10.70
CA PRO A 11 -8.23 -10.32 11.18
C PRO A 11 -7.36 -9.33 10.40
N ARG A 12 -7.82 -8.08 10.27
CA ARG A 12 -7.14 -7.00 9.51
C ARG A 12 -5.64 -6.91 9.81
N ARG A 13 -5.27 -6.94 11.10
CA ARG A 13 -3.86 -6.86 11.52
C ARG A 13 -3.00 -8.03 11.00
N GLN A 14 -3.56 -9.24 10.92
CA GLN A 14 -2.84 -10.40 10.39
C GLN A 14 -2.69 -10.31 8.87
N ILE A 15 -3.77 -9.94 8.17
CA ILE A 15 -3.73 -9.72 6.71
C ILE A 15 -2.78 -8.58 6.36
N HIS A 16 -2.79 -7.49 7.12
CA HIS A 16 -1.88 -6.36 6.94
C HIS A 16 -0.42 -6.77 7.02
N ARG A 17 -0.06 -7.50 8.07
CA ARG A 17 1.30 -8.02 8.21
C ARG A 17 1.66 -8.97 7.08
N HIS A 18 0.76 -9.88 6.73
CA HIS A 18 0.96 -10.81 5.63
C HIS A 18 1.18 -10.10 4.28
N LEU A 19 0.43 -9.03 4.00
CA LEU A 19 0.61 -8.22 2.80
C LEU A 19 2.00 -7.57 2.75
N VAL A 20 2.47 -7.04 3.87
CA VAL A 20 3.80 -6.42 3.95
C VAL A 20 4.91 -7.46 3.77
N ASP A 21 4.81 -8.60 4.45
CA ASP A 21 5.81 -9.68 4.41
C ASP A 21 5.84 -10.44 3.07
N CYS A 22 4.68 -10.77 2.50
CA CYS A 22 4.59 -11.64 1.32
C CYS A 22 4.28 -10.89 0.01
N HIS A 23 3.69 -9.70 0.09
CA HIS A 23 3.27 -8.94 -1.08
C HIS A 23 3.92 -7.56 -1.16
N GLY A 24 4.94 -7.28 -0.33
CA GLY A 24 5.65 -5.99 -0.27
C GLY A 24 6.12 -5.44 -1.61
N ASP A 25 6.50 -6.32 -2.55
CA ASP A 25 6.92 -5.99 -3.91
C ASP A 25 5.82 -5.39 -4.80
N THR A 26 4.55 -5.50 -4.40
CA THR A 26 3.43 -4.87 -5.13
C THR A 26 3.39 -3.36 -4.96
N VAL A 27 4.01 -2.83 -3.89
CA VAL A 27 4.12 -1.39 -3.66
C VAL A 27 5.28 -0.86 -4.49
N LYS A 28 4.98 0.01 -5.45
CA LYS A 28 5.98 0.69 -6.25
C LYS A 28 6.31 2.03 -5.62
N THR A 29 7.58 2.26 -5.32
CA THR A 29 8.08 3.56 -4.90
C THR A 29 8.74 4.25 -6.08
N GLU A 30 8.28 5.45 -6.40
CA GLU A 30 8.89 6.32 -7.40
C GLU A 30 9.62 7.46 -6.70
N ALA A 31 10.90 7.60 -7.00
CA ALA A 31 11.72 8.72 -6.59
C ALA A 31 12.03 9.57 -7.82
N ASN A 32 11.59 10.83 -7.84
CA ASN A 32 12.05 11.77 -8.85
C ASN A 32 13.10 12.70 -8.23
N GLU A 33 14.37 12.39 -8.45
CA GLU A 33 15.50 13.21 -7.97
C GLU A 33 15.49 14.61 -8.58
N ALA A 34 15.01 14.77 -9.82
CA ALA A 34 14.97 16.06 -10.51
C ALA A 34 13.99 17.06 -9.87
N GLU A 35 12.85 16.57 -9.36
CA GLU A 35 11.86 17.39 -8.66
C GLU A 35 12.03 17.33 -7.13
N GLY A 36 12.80 16.36 -6.63
CA GLY A 36 12.87 16.03 -5.20
C GLY A 36 11.53 15.54 -4.65
N ALA A 37 10.70 14.96 -5.52
CA ALA A 37 9.39 14.42 -5.17
C ALA A 37 9.49 12.90 -5.08
N MET A 38 8.95 12.34 -4.01
CA MET A 38 8.83 10.89 -3.85
C MET A 38 7.36 10.54 -3.83
N ALA A 39 6.99 9.37 -4.33
CA ALA A 39 5.63 8.88 -4.26
C ALA A 39 5.64 7.36 -4.15
N TYR A 40 4.63 6.79 -3.53
CA TYR A 40 4.36 5.37 -3.64
C TYR A 40 3.01 5.14 -4.32
N LEU A 41 2.94 4.04 -5.04
CA LEU A 41 1.79 3.59 -5.77
C LEU A 41 1.50 2.14 -5.42
N ILE A 42 0.25 1.88 -5.07
CA ILE A 42 -0.27 0.53 -4.85
C ILE A 42 -1.55 0.36 -5.68
N VAL A 43 -1.68 -0.78 -6.33
CA VAL A 43 -2.84 -1.09 -7.17
C VAL A 43 -3.69 -2.12 -6.47
N CYS A 44 -4.97 -1.80 -6.26
CA CYS A 44 -5.94 -2.76 -5.74
C CYS A 44 -6.17 -3.86 -6.78
N PRO A 45 -5.95 -5.15 -6.45
CA PRO A 45 -6.10 -6.22 -7.43
C PRO A 45 -7.57 -6.52 -7.74
N GLU A 46 -8.51 -6.15 -6.87
CA GLU A 46 -9.95 -6.37 -7.05
C GLU A 46 -10.57 -5.38 -8.06
N CYS A 47 -10.37 -4.08 -7.86
CA CYS A 47 -10.97 -3.03 -8.70
C CYS A 47 -9.98 -2.38 -9.69
N ARG A 48 -8.69 -2.72 -9.61
CA ARG A 48 -7.59 -2.05 -10.34
C ARG A 48 -7.46 -0.56 -10.03
N GLY A 49 -8.02 -0.10 -8.92
CA GLY A 49 -7.85 1.27 -8.44
C GLY A 49 -6.41 1.53 -8.03
N GLU A 50 -5.81 2.58 -8.60
CA GLU A 50 -4.44 2.99 -8.29
C GLU A 50 -4.45 4.00 -7.15
N ILE A 51 -3.84 3.65 -6.02
CA ILE A 51 -3.68 4.54 -4.87
C ILE A 51 -2.26 5.10 -4.93
N ARG A 52 -2.15 6.34 -5.39
CA ARG A 52 -0.89 7.10 -5.43
C ARG A 52 -0.84 8.08 -4.27
N GLN A 53 0.24 8.04 -3.48
CA GLN A 53 0.48 9.01 -2.41
C GLN A 53 1.84 9.68 -2.55
N PRO A 54 1.87 11.01 -2.71
CA PRO A 54 3.12 11.76 -2.72
C PRO A 54 3.70 11.85 -1.31
N VAL A 55 4.96 11.47 -1.18
CA VAL A 55 5.77 11.59 0.02
C VAL A 55 6.71 12.79 -0.17
N LYS A 56 6.59 13.79 0.71
CA LYS A 56 7.52 14.90 0.76
C LYS A 56 8.56 14.63 1.84
N PRO A 57 9.78 14.15 1.50
CA PRO A 57 10.83 14.01 2.49
C PRO A 57 11.17 15.40 3.04
N ARG A 58 11.07 15.58 4.36
CA ARG A 58 11.37 16.87 5.04
C ARG A 58 12.82 17.34 4.83
N TRP A 59 13.70 16.47 4.34
CA TRP A 59 15.13 16.74 4.17
C TRP A 59 15.71 16.37 2.81
N ARG A 60 14.87 16.00 1.81
CA ARG A 60 15.36 15.57 0.48
C ARG A 60 16.44 14.48 0.56
N ASP A 61 16.41 13.67 1.62
CA ASP A 61 17.43 12.65 1.84
C ASP A 61 17.21 11.50 0.85
N PRO A 62 18.16 11.20 -0.04
CA PRO A 62 18.03 10.13 -1.02
C PRO A 62 18.04 8.73 -0.37
N GLY A 63 18.50 8.60 0.88
CA GLY A 63 18.41 7.38 1.68
C GLY A 63 17.04 7.15 2.31
N PHE A 64 16.17 8.17 2.36
CA PHE A 64 14.85 8.10 3.00
C PHE A 64 14.00 6.95 2.45
N LEU A 65 14.00 6.73 1.13
CA LEU A 65 13.19 5.65 0.55
C LEU A 65 13.67 4.27 0.95
N ARG A 66 14.99 4.07 1.13
CA ARG A 66 15.54 2.79 1.59
C ARG A 66 15.34 2.60 3.09
N GLU A 67 15.51 3.66 3.87
CA GLU A 67 15.35 3.61 5.33
C GLU A 67 13.87 3.41 5.72
N PHE A 68 12.97 4.11 5.04
CA PHE A 68 11.53 4.09 5.31
C PHE A 68 10.74 3.17 4.37
N GLU A 69 11.40 2.31 3.59
CA GLU A 69 10.74 1.40 2.62
C GLU A 69 9.66 0.56 3.32
N GLN A 70 10.00 0.01 4.49
CA GLN A 70 9.08 -0.83 5.27
C GLN A 70 7.89 -0.03 5.79
N GLU A 71 8.11 1.20 6.27
CA GLU A 71 7.05 2.09 6.76
C GLU A 71 6.13 2.53 5.61
N ILE A 72 6.70 2.82 4.43
CA ILE A 72 5.92 3.14 3.23
C ILE A 72 5.03 1.95 2.84
N ARG A 73 5.58 0.72 2.83
CA ARG A 73 4.78 -0.50 2.58
C ARG A 73 3.66 -0.64 3.62
N LEU A 74 3.96 -0.46 4.90
CA LEU A 74 2.97 -0.54 5.97
C LEU A 74 1.81 0.43 5.74
N VAL A 75 2.09 1.70 5.46
CA VAL A 75 1.05 2.71 5.21
C VAL A 75 0.31 2.43 3.89
N ALA A 76 1.01 2.03 2.83
CA ALA A 76 0.40 1.70 1.53
C ALA A 76 -0.60 0.55 1.66
N PHE A 77 -0.24 -0.53 2.36
CA PHE A 77 -1.16 -1.64 2.60
C PHE A 77 -2.28 -1.26 3.56
N ASP A 78 -2.04 -0.40 4.54
CA ASP A 78 -3.10 0.07 5.43
C ASP A 78 -4.19 0.84 4.65
N LEU A 79 -3.77 1.70 3.71
CA LEU A 79 -4.66 2.39 2.78
C LEU A 79 -5.40 1.41 1.86
N LEU A 80 -4.72 0.41 1.30
CA LEU A 80 -5.37 -0.61 0.48
C LEU A 80 -6.41 -1.40 1.29
N LEU A 81 -6.11 -1.77 2.52
CA LEU A 81 -7.06 -2.47 3.39
C LEU A 81 -8.26 -1.59 3.71
N TYR A 82 -8.04 -0.29 3.99
CA TYR A 82 -9.15 0.66 4.14
C TYR A 82 -10.01 0.73 2.89
N HIS A 83 -9.40 0.79 1.71
CA HIS A 83 -10.12 0.76 0.45
C HIS A 83 -10.91 -0.54 0.25
N LEU A 84 -10.33 -1.70 0.59
CA LEU A 84 -11.03 -2.98 0.53
C LEU A 84 -12.21 -3.04 1.50
N GLU A 85 -12.05 -2.51 2.71
CA GLU A 85 -13.16 -2.46 3.67
C GLU A 85 -14.28 -1.52 3.22
N ASP A 86 -13.94 -0.36 2.65
CA ASP A 86 -14.93 0.62 2.21
C ASP A 86 -15.61 0.20 0.89
N ALA A 87 -14.82 -0.18 -0.11
CA ALA A 87 -15.31 -0.46 -1.46
C ALA A 87 -15.76 -1.93 -1.68
N HIS A 88 -15.21 -2.88 -0.92
CA HIS A 88 -15.41 -4.32 -1.15
C HIS A 88 -15.98 -5.11 0.05
N ALA A 89 -15.94 -4.61 1.30
CA ALA A 89 -16.49 -5.36 2.43
C ALA A 89 -18.01 -5.27 2.56
N ARG A 90 -18.67 -4.48 1.71
CA ARG A 90 -20.13 -4.46 1.62
C ARG A 90 -20.56 -5.05 0.28
N PRO A 91 -21.13 -6.28 0.24
CA PRO A 91 -22.00 -6.59 -0.87
C PRO A 91 -23.10 -5.52 -0.83
N LYS A 92 -23.22 -4.70 -1.88
CA LYS A 92 -24.45 -3.95 -2.10
C LYS A 92 -25.54 -4.98 -2.37
N GLU A 93 -26.15 -5.49 -1.31
CA GLU A 93 -27.49 -6.05 -1.39
C GLU A 93 -28.40 -4.91 -1.82
N ALA A 94 -28.98 -5.09 -3.01
CA ALA A 94 -29.95 -4.21 -3.64
C ALA A 94 -31.37 -4.56 -3.17
#